data_AF-A0A2D4GD44-F1
#
_entry.id   AF-A0A2D4GD44-F1
#
_cell.length_a   1.000
_cell.length_b   1.000
_cell.length_c   1.000
_cell.angle_alpha   90.00
_cell.angle_beta   90.00
_cell.angle_gamma   90.00
#
_symmetry.space_group_name_H-M   'P 1'
#
loop_
_entity.id
_entity.type
_entity.pdbx_description
1 polymer ?
#
loop_
_entity_poly.entity_id
_entity_poly.type
_entity_poly.pdbx_seq_one_letter_code
_entity_poly.pdbx_strand_id
1 'polypeptide(L)'
;KGTLKAFQELCDYLELKPKDYRTFYHKLKSKLSYWKAKALWAKLDKRGCHKDYKKGKVCANTKCLIIGAGPCGLRTAIDLSFLGAKVVVIEKRDAFSRNNVLHLWPFTIHDLRGLGAKKFYGKFCAGAIDHISKDCLQVEGMDNE
;
A
#
# COMPACT_ATOMS: atom_id res chain seq x y z
N LYS A 1 5.50 -11.08 8.59
CA LYS A 1 6.97 -11.13 8.34
C LYS A 1 7.35 -11.36 6.87
N GLY A 2 6.68 -12.27 6.15
CA GLY A 2 7.00 -12.58 4.74
C GLY A 2 6.99 -11.37 3.79
N THR A 3 5.98 -10.50 3.87
CA THR A 3 5.84 -9.32 2.99
C THR A 3 7.03 -8.37 3.05
N LEU A 4 7.54 -8.05 4.25
CA LEU A 4 8.68 -7.15 4.43
C LEU A 4 9.97 -7.76 3.88
N LYS A 5 10.19 -9.06 4.13
CA LYS A 5 11.36 -9.79 3.64
C LYS A 5 11.38 -9.85 2.11
N ALA A 6 10.28 -10.30 1.49
CA ALA A 6 10.15 -10.39 0.03
C ALA A 6 10.29 -9.02 -0.65
N PHE A 7 9.76 -7.95 -0.03
CA PHE A 7 9.94 -6.60 -0.55
C PHE A 7 11.39 -6.12 -0.46
N GLN A 8 12.10 -6.45 0.62
CA GLN A 8 13.52 -6.15 0.76
C GLN A 8 14.35 -6.88 -0.29
N GLU A 9 14.13 -8.19 -0.46
CA GLU A 9 14.79 -9.00 -1.50
C GLU A 9 14.54 -8.46 -2.91
N LEU A 10 13.31 -8.02 -3.21
CA LEU A 10 12.99 -7.35 -4.47
C LEU A 10 13.75 -6.03 -4.64
N CYS A 11 13.84 -5.23 -3.58
CA CYS A 11 14.59 -3.97 -3.63
C CYS A 11 16.08 -4.23 -3.86
N ASP A 12 16.65 -5.24 -3.20
CA ASP A 12 18.06 -5.62 -3.33
C ASP A 12 18.34 -6.13 -4.75
N TYR A 13 17.48 -7.01 -5.29
CA TYR A 13 17.57 -7.51 -6.67
C TYR A 13 17.50 -6.39 -7.72
N LEU A 14 16.67 -5.37 -7.49
CA LEU A 14 16.53 -4.23 -8.40
C LEU A 14 17.52 -3.09 -8.08
N GLU A 15 18.40 -3.26 -7.10
CA GLU A 15 19.35 -2.24 -6.61
C GLU A 15 18.66 -0.91 -6.25
N LEU A 16 17.53 -0.99 -5.56
CA LEU A 16 16.73 0.15 -5.12
C LEU A 16 16.92 0.40 -3.63
N LYS A 17 16.98 1.69 -3.26
CA LYS A 17 17.03 2.11 -1.86
C LYS A 17 15.68 2.71 -1.46
N PRO A 18 14.86 2.01 -0.65
CA PRO A 18 13.58 2.53 -0.16
C PRO A 18 13.70 3.87 0.60
N LYS A 19 14.88 4.17 1.14
CA LYS A 19 15.20 5.43 1.83
C LYS A 19 15.12 6.65 0.89
N ASP A 20 15.29 6.47 -0.42
CA ASP A 20 15.21 7.53 -1.44
C ASP A 20 13.76 7.83 -1.86
N TYR A 21 12.89 8.04 -0.86
CA TYR A 21 11.43 8.06 -0.98
C TYR A 21 10.86 8.90 -2.14
N ARG A 22 11.49 10.05 -2.45
CA ARG A 22 11.05 10.95 -3.53
C ARG A 22 11.10 10.33 -4.93
N THR A 23 12.06 9.43 -5.16
CA THR A 23 12.29 8.82 -6.49
C THR A 23 12.02 7.32 -6.50
N PHE A 24 11.89 6.71 -5.32
CA PHE A 24 11.77 5.27 -5.16
C PHE A 24 10.64 4.67 -5.98
N TYR A 25 9.40 5.19 -5.86
CA TYR A 25 8.25 4.66 -6.61
C TYR A 25 8.47 4.70 -8.13
N HIS A 26 8.99 5.82 -8.65
CA HIS A 26 9.25 5.97 -10.09
C HIS A 26 10.34 5.02 -10.58
N LYS A 27 11.42 4.84 -9.81
CA LYS A 27 12.50 3.89 -10.13
C LYS A 27 12.02 2.43 -10.03
N LEU A 28 11.23 2.10 -9.02
CA LEU A 28 10.64 0.77 -8.87
C LEU A 28 9.75 0.42 -10.06
N LYS A 29 8.85 1.34 -10.42
CA LYS A 29 7.97 1.19 -11.57
C LYS A 29 8.75 1.03 -12.87
N SER A 30 9.81 1.82 -13.09
CA SER A 30 10.60 1.74 -14.32
C SER A 30 11.40 0.45 -14.43
N LYS A 31 11.93 -0.06 -13.31
CA LYS A 31 12.69 -1.33 -13.29
C LYS A 31 11.78 -2.57 -13.30
N LEU A 32 10.56 -2.49 -12.77
CA LEU A 32 9.61 -3.60 -12.72
C LEU A 32 8.58 -3.53 -13.86
N SER A 33 9.04 -3.79 -15.09
CA SER A 33 8.22 -3.81 -16.32
C SER A 33 7.46 -5.14 -16.54
N TYR A 34 7.02 -5.78 -15.47
CA TYR A 34 6.31 -7.06 -15.52
C TYR A 34 4.79 -6.88 -15.75
N TRP A 35 4.18 -7.78 -16.54
CA TRP A 35 2.78 -7.66 -16.96
C TRP A 35 1.79 -7.64 -15.78
N LYS A 36 2.06 -8.40 -14.70
CA LYS A 36 1.20 -8.37 -13.49
C LYS A 36 1.27 -7.02 -12.78
N ALA A 37 2.44 -6.36 -12.81
CA ALA A 37 2.69 -5.10 -12.11
C ALA A 37 2.10 -3.89 -12.86
N LYS A 38 2.03 -3.92 -14.20
CA LYS A 38 1.50 -2.81 -15.02
C LYS A 38 0.10 -2.35 -14.60
N ALA A 39 -0.78 -3.29 -14.25
CA ALA A 39 -2.14 -2.98 -13.79
C ALA A 39 -2.17 -2.31 -12.40
N LEU A 40 -1.21 -2.63 -11.53
CA LEU A 40 -1.06 -1.98 -10.23
C LEU A 40 -0.56 -0.54 -10.42
N TRP A 41 0.46 -0.35 -11.26
CA TRP A 41 1.01 0.98 -11.57
C TRP A 41 -0.04 1.93 -12.11
N ALA A 42 -0.86 1.49 -13.06
CA ALA A 42 -1.94 2.31 -13.61
C ALA A 42 -2.92 2.81 -12.54
N LYS A 43 -3.23 1.99 -11.52
CA LYS A 43 -4.12 2.35 -10.42
C LYS A 43 -3.48 3.38 -9.49
N LEU A 44 -2.24 3.15 -9.07
CA LEU A 44 -1.51 4.05 -8.19
C LEU A 44 -1.21 5.40 -8.86
N ASP A 45 -0.83 5.39 -10.15
CA ASP A 45 -0.61 6.61 -10.93
C ASP A 45 -1.90 7.42 -11.06
N LYS A 46 -3.03 6.75 -11.38
CA LYS A 46 -4.34 7.42 -11.46
C LYS A 46 -4.68 8.11 -10.15
N ARG A 47 -4.41 7.48 -9.00
CA ARG A 47 -4.63 8.08 -7.68
C ARG A 47 -3.68 9.25 -7.44
N GLY A 48 -2.38 9.08 -7.68
CA GLY A 48 -1.37 10.13 -7.46
C GLY A 48 -1.50 11.36 -8.35
N CYS A 49 -2.14 11.23 -9.52
CA CYS A 49 -2.45 12.34 -10.42
C CYS A 49 -3.65 13.20 -9.98
N HIS A 50 -4.33 12.87 -8.87
CA HIS A 50 -5.42 13.71 -8.36
C HIS A 50 -4.91 15.13 -8.05
N LYS A 51 -5.71 16.14 -8.41
CA LYS A 51 -5.35 17.56 -8.32
C LYS A 51 -4.91 17.97 -6.90
N ASP A 52 -5.53 17.37 -5.89
CA ASP A 52 -5.27 17.68 -4.47
C ASP A 52 -3.85 17.29 -4.05
N TYR A 53 -3.23 16.30 -4.70
CA TYR A 53 -1.85 15.91 -4.42
C TYR A 53 -0.81 16.83 -5.07
N LYS A 54 -1.23 17.73 -5.99
CA LYS A 54 -0.35 18.65 -6.75
C LYS A 54 0.93 17.97 -7.25
N LYS A 55 0.81 16.77 -7.82
CA LYS A 55 1.93 15.93 -8.30
C LYS A 55 2.96 15.60 -7.20
N GLY A 56 2.51 15.32 -5.98
CA GLY A 56 3.37 14.98 -4.84
C GLY A 56 4.21 16.13 -4.31
N LYS A 57 3.75 17.38 -4.48
CA LYS A 57 4.50 18.57 -4.06
C LYS A 57 3.95 19.27 -2.82
N VAL A 58 2.76 18.90 -2.35
CA VAL A 58 2.08 19.58 -1.23
C VAL A 58 2.88 19.47 0.06
N CYS A 59 3.40 18.27 0.36
CA CYS A 59 4.10 17.97 1.61
C CYS A 59 5.57 17.56 1.39
N ALA A 60 6.21 18.02 0.30
CA ALA A 60 7.54 17.54 -0.12
C ALA A 60 8.67 17.68 0.93
N ASN A 61 8.52 18.62 1.87
CA ASN A 61 9.48 18.87 2.96
C ASN A 61 8.95 18.47 4.35
N THR A 62 7.76 17.88 4.40
CA THR A 62 7.15 17.42 5.65
C THR A 62 7.64 16.02 6.00
N LYS A 63 7.95 15.80 7.28
CA LYS A 63 8.30 14.49 7.84
C LYS A 63 7.19 14.08 8.80
N CYS A 64 6.61 12.90 8.59
CA CYS A 64 5.51 12.38 9.40
C CYS A 64 5.93 11.08 10.07
N LEU A 65 5.64 10.95 11.36
CA LEU A 65 5.73 9.69 12.11
C LEU A 65 4.31 9.20 12.38
N ILE A 66 4.00 7.97 11.99
CA ILE A 66 2.73 7.31 12.25
C ILE A 66 2.98 6.20 13.27
N ILE A 67 2.20 6.21 14.34
CA ILE A 67 2.27 5.22 15.41
C ILE A 67 1.11 4.25 15.24
N GLY A 68 1.41 3.03 14.82
CA GLY A 68 0.46 1.95 14.57
C GLY A 68 0.27 1.66 13.08
N ALA A 69 0.55 0.41 12.69
CA ALA A 69 0.33 -0.09 11.33
C ALA A 69 -1.08 -0.71 11.16
N GLY A 70 -2.07 -0.21 11.90
CA GLY A 70 -3.50 -0.53 11.71
C GLY A 70 -4.01 -0.10 10.32
N PRO A 71 -5.19 -0.57 9.87
CA PRO A 71 -5.75 -0.18 8.58
C PRO A 71 -5.82 1.34 8.38
N CYS A 72 -6.28 2.09 9.40
CA CYS A 72 -6.35 3.55 9.36
C CYS A 72 -4.96 4.21 9.31
N GLY A 73 -3.99 3.68 10.06
CA GLY A 73 -2.62 4.21 10.09
C GLY A 73 -1.91 4.01 8.76
N LEU A 74 -1.99 2.80 8.19
CA LEU A 74 -1.45 2.51 6.86
C LEU A 74 -2.16 3.29 5.76
N ARG A 75 -3.48 3.44 5.84
CA ARG A 75 -4.24 4.25 4.88
C ARG A 75 -3.80 5.71 4.92
N THR A 76 -3.60 6.27 6.11
CA THR A 76 -3.09 7.64 6.30
C THR A 76 -1.65 7.76 5.75
N ALA A 77 -0.81 6.76 5.97
CA ALA A 77 0.56 6.72 5.44
C ALA A 77 0.58 6.81 3.91
N ILE A 78 -0.34 6.10 3.24
CA ILE A 78 -0.46 6.10 1.78
C ILE A 78 -0.81 7.50 1.26
N ASP A 79 -1.79 8.20 1.86
CA ASP A 79 -2.17 9.56 1.39
C ASP A 79 -1.06 10.58 1.66
N LEU A 80 -0.39 10.51 2.82
CA LEU A 80 0.77 11.36 3.10
C LEU A 80 1.92 11.12 2.11
N SER A 81 2.11 9.87 1.68
CA SER A 81 3.07 9.53 0.62
C SER A 81 2.67 10.14 -0.72
N PHE A 82 1.38 10.08 -1.11
CA PHE A 82 0.89 10.74 -2.32
C PHE A 82 1.03 12.26 -2.28
N LEU A 83 0.92 12.88 -1.11
CA LEU A 83 1.19 14.31 -0.91
C LEU A 83 2.68 14.68 -1.02
N GLY A 84 3.58 13.68 -1.03
CA GLY A 84 5.03 13.85 -1.16
C GLY A 84 5.79 13.90 0.18
N ALA A 85 5.14 13.61 1.29
CA ALA A 85 5.77 13.63 2.61
C ALA A 85 6.76 12.47 2.79
N LYS A 86 7.77 12.67 3.63
CA LYS A 86 8.57 11.57 4.17
C LYS A 86 7.79 10.93 5.31
N VAL A 87 7.28 9.72 5.09
CA VAL A 87 6.47 9.01 6.08
C VAL A 87 7.29 7.88 6.71
N VAL A 88 7.26 7.79 8.04
CA VAL A 88 7.80 6.68 8.82
C VAL A 88 6.66 6.09 9.63
N VAL A 89 6.49 4.77 9.58
CA VAL A 89 5.48 4.05 10.37
C VAL A 89 6.20 3.18 11.39
N ILE A 90 5.78 3.26 12.65
CA ILE A 90 6.23 2.35 13.71
C ILE A 90 5.04 1.51 14.18
N GLU A 91 5.27 0.23 14.43
CA GLU A 91 4.26 -0.69 14.96
C GLU A 91 4.91 -1.55 16.04
N LYS A 92 4.16 -1.79 17.12
CA LYS A 92 4.62 -2.59 18.26
C LYS A 92 4.68 -4.08 17.90
N ARG A 93 3.71 -4.56 17.11
CA ARG A 93 3.61 -5.96 16.70
C ARG A 93 4.42 -6.25 15.43
N ASP A 94 4.91 -7.47 15.30
CA ASP A 94 5.65 -7.96 14.14
C ASP A 94 4.81 -8.89 13.22
N ALA A 95 3.55 -9.13 13.61
CA ALA A 95 2.55 -9.90 12.87
C ALA A 95 1.15 -9.27 12.96
N PHE A 96 0.31 -9.53 11.95
CA PHE A 96 -1.10 -9.16 11.94
C PHE A 96 -1.93 -10.40 12.22
N SER A 97 -2.55 -10.49 13.40
CA SER A 97 -3.19 -11.72 13.90
C SER A 97 -4.67 -11.56 14.25
N ARG A 98 -5.31 -10.47 13.84
CA ARG A 98 -6.71 -10.17 14.16
C ARG A 98 -7.64 -10.61 13.04
N ASN A 99 -8.23 -11.80 13.21
CA ASN A 99 -9.23 -12.38 12.33
C ASN A 99 -10.61 -11.69 12.33
N ASN A 100 -10.77 -10.58 13.06
CA ASN A 100 -12.05 -9.89 13.14
C ASN A 100 -12.42 -9.31 11.76
N VAL A 101 -13.62 -9.67 11.31
CA VAL A 101 -14.20 -9.18 10.06
C VAL A 101 -14.74 -7.77 10.26
N LEU A 102 -14.35 -6.86 9.37
CA LEU A 102 -14.91 -5.52 9.28
C LEU A 102 -15.91 -5.45 8.13
N HIS A 103 -17.05 -4.83 8.41
CA HIS A 103 -17.96 -4.38 7.35
C HIS A 103 -17.34 -3.16 6.64
N LEU A 104 -17.36 -3.19 5.32
CA LEU A 104 -16.83 -2.12 4.48
C LEU A 104 -17.97 -1.34 3.84
N TRP A 105 -17.98 -0.04 4.07
CA TRP A 105 -18.88 0.85 3.35
C TRP A 105 -18.51 0.91 1.86
N PRO A 106 -19.49 1.17 0.95
CA PRO A 106 -19.25 1.17 -0.49
C PRO A 106 -18.09 2.05 -0.95
N PHE A 107 -17.91 3.23 -0.35
CA PHE A 107 -16.79 4.11 -0.70
C PHE A 107 -15.44 3.52 -0.27
N THR A 108 -15.37 2.79 0.84
CA THR A 108 -14.14 2.12 1.31
C THR A 108 -13.76 1.00 0.35
N ILE A 109 -14.75 0.26 -0.15
CA ILE A 109 -14.54 -0.76 -1.19
C ILE A 109 -13.99 -0.09 -2.46
N HIS A 110 -14.58 1.03 -2.87
CA HIS A 110 -14.11 1.77 -4.04
C HIS A 110 -12.67 2.29 -3.87
N ASP A 111 -12.36 2.85 -2.71
CA ASP A 111 -11.04 3.37 -2.35
C ASP A 111 -9.97 2.26 -2.41
N LEU A 112 -10.22 1.12 -1.76
CA LEU A 112 -9.32 -0.03 -1.75
C LEU A 112 -9.17 -0.67 -3.14
N ARG A 113 -10.26 -0.76 -3.93
CA ARG A 113 -10.17 -1.18 -5.35
C ARG A 113 -9.35 -0.18 -6.18
N GLY A 114 -9.44 1.10 -5.86
CA GLY A 114 -8.64 2.18 -6.44
C GLY A 114 -7.15 2.04 -6.15
N LEU A 115 -6.79 1.55 -4.96
CA LEU A 115 -5.41 1.26 -4.55
C LEU A 115 -4.89 -0.11 -5.02
N GLY A 116 -5.74 -0.91 -5.67
CA GLY A 116 -5.34 -2.20 -6.22
C GLY A 116 -5.50 -3.39 -5.29
N ALA A 117 -6.35 -3.30 -4.25
CA ALA A 117 -6.57 -4.38 -3.29
C ALA A 117 -6.81 -5.77 -3.92
N LYS A 118 -7.53 -5.84 -5.05
CA LYS A 118 -7.78 -7.11 -5.77
C LYS A 118 -6.51 -7.79 -6.32
N LYS A 119 -5.40 -7.06 -6.49
CA LYS A 119 -4.11 -7.62 -6.90
C LYS A 119 -3.35 -8.27 -5.75
N PHE A 120 -3.53 -7.74 -4.54
CA PHE A 120 -2.91 -8.28 -3.33
C PHE A 120 -3.78 -9.35 -2.67
N TYR A 121 -5.11 -9.24 -2.81
CA TYR A 121 -6.08 -10.17 -2.28
C TYR A 121 -7.11 -10.52 -3.36
N GLY A 122 -6.94 -11.67 -4.02
CA GLY A 122 -7.76 -12.07 -5.17
C GLY A 122 -9.26 -12.22 -4.84
N LYS A 123 -9.58 -12.54 -3.58
CA LYS A 123 -10.95 -12.67 -3.05
C LYS A 123 -11.57 -11.32 -2.62
N PHE A 124 -10.87 -10.19 -2.79
CA PHE A 124 -11.34 -8.87 -2.37
C PHE A 124 -12.69 -8.51 -3.01
N CYS A 125 -13.74 -8.49 -2.19
CA CYS A 125 -15.11 -8.15 -2.57
C CYS A 125 -15.54 -8.82 -3.89
N ALA A 126 -15.38 -10.15 -3.98
CA ALA A 126 -15.91 -10.95 -5.07
C ALA A 126 -17.42 -11.19 -4.86
N GLY A 127 -18.27 -10.84 -5.84
CA GLY A 127 -19.73 -10.89 -5.68
C GLY A 127 -20.26 -9.75 -4.80
N ALA A 128 -21.25 -10.04 -3.94
CA ALA A 128 -21.85 -9.09 -2.99
C ALA A 128 -21.14 -9.09 -1.60
N ILE A 129 -19.86 -9.47 -1.57
CA ILE A 129 -19.10 -9.57 -0.31
C ILE A 129 -18.58 -8.18 0.09
N ASP A 130 -19.20 -7.60 1.11
CA ASP A 130 -18.84 -6.28 1.69
C ASP A 130 -18.05 -6.41 3.00
N HIS A 131 -17.36 -7.54 3.18
CA HIS A 131 -16.66 -7.89 4.41
C HIS A 131 -15.22 -8.33 4.14
N ILE A 132 -14.28 -7.87 4.98
CA ILE A 132 -12.88 -8.31 4.94
C ILE A 132 -12.30 -8.41 6.36
N SER A 133 -11.46 -9.41 6.63
CA SER A 133 -10.70 -9.48 7.88
C SER A 133 -9.65 -8.36 7.95
N LYS A 134 -9.34 -7.87 9.16
CA LYS A 134 -8.33 -6.82 9.38
C LYS A 134 -6.95 -7.22 8.86
N ASP A 135 -6.56 -8.49 9.01
CA ASP A 135 -5.25 -8.95 8.55
C ASP A 135 -5.11 -8.94 7.02
N CYS A 136 -6.21 -9.18 6.30
CA CYS A 136 -6.23 -9.06 4.84
C CYS A 136 -6.13 -7.60 4.36
N LEU A 137 -6.52 -6.61 5.18
CA LEU A 137 -6.30 -5.19 4.90
C LEU A 137 -4.86 -4.74 5.19
N GLN A 138 -4.15 -5.46 6.05
CA GLN A 138 -2.79 -5.13 6.50
C GLN A 138 -1.71 -5.97 5.77
N VAL A 139 -2.14 -6.94 4.95
CA VAL A 139 -1.37 -7.86 4.10
C VAL A 139 -0.47 -8.81 4.91
N GLU A 140 -1.07 -9.91 5.38
CA GLU A 140 -0.36 -11.19 5.48
C GLU A 140 -0.41 -11.91 4.11
N GLY A 141 0.76 -12.38 3.66
CA GLY A 141 0.83 -13.41 2.63
C GLY A 141 0.18 -14.67 3.18
N MET A 142 -0.80 -15.20 2.45
CA MET A 142 -1.31 -16.54 2.69
C MET A 142 -0.21 -17.53 2.33
N ASP A 143 0.57 -17.96 3.33
CA ASP A 143 1.22 -19.27 3.28
C ASP A 143 0.08 -20.30 3.38
N ASN A 144 -0.33 -20.82 2.23
CA ASN A 144 -1.10 -22.06 2.17
C ASN A 144 -0.08 -23.18 1.88
N GLU A 145 -0.04 -24.18 2.77
CA GLU A 145 0.20 -25.57 2.35
C GLU A 145 -0.75 -25.95 1.20
#